data_AF-A0A2S8ZSH3-F1
#
_entry.id   AF-A0A2S8ZSH3-F1
#
_cell.length_a   1.000
_cell.length_b   1.000
_cell.length_c   1.000
_cell.angle_alpha   90.00
_cell.angle_beta   90.00
_cell.angle_gamma   90.00
#
_symmetry.space_group_name_H-M   'P 1'
#
loop_
_entity.id
_entity.type
_entity.pdbx_description
1 polymer ?
#
loop_
_entity_poly.entity_id
_entity_poly.type
_entity_poly.pdbx_seq_one_letter_code
_entity_poly.pdbx_strand_id
1 'polypeptide(L)'
;MTGFSFNTFFGLESQIANYPEVTIFGAMFLPLLLFLPIAVIGWIFRKLKFNMYIIHVLMYTLLFTFIIGTITIFILFFITDKNGVKLAYCWLTVLTGMFFFSLINANTITKMFTDWSKIIKEKGNQ
;
A
#
# COMPACT_ATOMS: atom_id res chain seq x y z
N MET A 1 21.87 4.81 25.96
CA MET A 1 20.82 4.13 25.18
C MET A 1 19.71 5.13 24.90
N THR A 2 19.65 5.67 23.68
CA THR A 2 18.48 6.43 23.21
C THR A 2 17.38 5.41 22.91
N GLY A 3 16.42 5.27 23.82
CA GLY A 3 15.28 4.38 23.66
C GLY A 3 14.43 4.77 22.45
N PHE A 4 13.78 3.78 21.84
CA PHE A 4 12.80 4.01 20.79
C PHE A 4 11.74 5.02 21.28
N SER A 5 11.55 6.10 20.52
CA SER A 5 10.54 7.11 20.78
C SER A 5 9.51 7.08 19.66
N PHE A 6 8.23 7.02 20.02
CA PHE A 6 7.11 7.11 19.07
C PHE A 6 6.99 8.48 18.38
N ASN A 7 7.85 9.44 18.75
CA ASN A 7 7.98 10.72 18.06
C ASN A 7 9.18 10.76 17.12
N THR A 8 9.97 9.69 17.04
CA THR A 8 11.09 9.52 16.11
C THR A 8 10.59 8.83 14.84
N PHE A 9 10.97 9.26 13.64
CA PHE A 9 10.58 8.73 12.33
C PHE A 9 11.71 8.95 11.32
N PHE A 10 12.74 8.10 11.40
CA PHE A 10 13.86 8.08 10.45
C PHE A 10 14.52 9.45 10.16
N GLY A 11 14.52 10.38 11.12
CA GLY A 11 15.09 11.73 10.96
C GLY A 11 14.15 12.75 10.29
N LEU A 12 12.90 12.37 9.99
CA LEU A 12 11.86 13.21 9.38
C LEU A 12 10.84 13.73 10.40
N GLU A 13 11.12 13.58 11.70
CA GLU A 13 10.18 13.88 12.78
C GLU A 13 9.68 15.31 12.73
N SER A 14 10.61 16.25 12.60
CA SER A 14 10.30 17.68 12.64
C SER A 14 9.43 18.08 11.46
N GLN A 15 9.70 17.51 10.28
CA GLN A 15 8.98 17.81 9.05
C GLN A 15 7.55 17.28 9.11
N ILE A 16 7.38 16.04 9.59
CA ILE A 16 6.07 15.38 9.71
C ILE A 16 5.27 15.97 10.88
N ALA A 17 5.92 16.39 11.97
CA ALA A 17 5.24 17.04 13.08
C ALA A 17 4.76 18.46 12.71
N ASN A 18 5.55 19.19 11.92
CA ASN A 18 5.19 20.55 11.48
C ASN A 18 4.17 20.55 10.34
N TYR A 19 4.13 19.48 9.52
CA TYR A 19 3.20 19.32 8.40
C TYR A 19 2.58 17.93 8.40
N PRO A 20 1.66 17.63 9.33
CA PRO A 20 1.08 16.30 9.48
C PRO A 20 0.24 15.86 8.27
N GLU A 21 -0.20 16.80 7.43
CA GLU A 21 -0.88 16.56 6.15
C GLU A 21 0.01 15.78 5.18
N VAL A 22 1.34 15.91 5.30
CA VAL A 22 2.31 15.13 4.50
C VAL A 22 2.09 13.62 4.69
N THR A 23 1.62 13.18 5.87
CA THR A 23 1.32 11.77 6.10
C THR A 23 0.08 11.31 5.32
N ILE A 24 -0.94 12.16 5.16
CA ILE A 24 -2.11 11.85 4.32
C ILE A 24 -1.69 11.76 2.85
N PHE A 25 -0.96 12.78 2.38
CA PHE A 25 -0.45 12.79 1.01
C PHE A 25 0.48 11.61 0.74
N GLY A 26 1.33 11.24 1.69
CA GLY A 26 2.15 10.04 1.63
C GLY A 26 1.31 8.78 1.52
N ALA A 27 0.28 8.63 2.35
CA ALA A 27 -0.62 7.47 2.32
C ALA A 27 -1.32 7.30 0.97
N MET A 28 -1.67 8.40 0.31
CA MET A 28 -2.34 8.42 -0.99
C MET A 28 -1.37 8.19 -2.16
N PHE A 29 -0.27 8.95 -2.20
CA PHE A 29 0.59 9.01 -3.38
C PHE A 29 1.73 8.01 -3.36
N LEU A 30 2.23 7.60 -2.19
CA LEU A 30 3.36 6.68 -2.11
C LEU A 30 3.04 5.31 -2.73
N PRO A 31 1.87 4.68 -2.46
CA PRO A 31 1.50 3.44 -3.16
C PRO A 31 1.43 3.62 -4.68
N LEU A 32 0.82 4.71 -5.15
CA LEU A 32 0.67 5.01 -6.58
C LEU A 32 2.01 5.23 -7.27
N LEU A 33 2.93 5.92 -6.60
CA LEU A 33 4.28 6.17 -7.11
C LEU A 33 5.09 4.86 -7.17
N LEU A 34 4.95 3.98 -6.17
CA LEU A 34 5.62 2.67 -6.14
C LEU A 34 5.04 1.67 -7.15
N PHE A 35 3.81 1.86 -7.62
CA PHE A 35 3.25 1.04 -8.70
C PHE A 35 4.08 1.13 -9.99
N LEU A 36 4.61 2.31 -10.31
CA LEU A 36 5.40 2.54 -11.53
C LEU A 36 6.65 1.66 -11.62
N PRO A 37 7.60 1.70 -10.65
CA PRO A 37 8.78 0.85 -10.71
C PRO A 37 8.43 -0.63 -10.62
N ILE A 38 7.41 -1.03 -9.83
CA ILE A 38 7.01 -2.44 -9.72
C ILE A 38 6.42 -2.95 -11.04
N ALA A 39 5.67 -2.12 -11.77
CA ALA A 39 5.18 -2.47 -13.09
C ALA A 39 6.32 -2.66 -14.10
N VAL A 40 7.35 -1.80 -14.06
CA VAL A 40 8.55 -1.94 -14.90
C VAL A 40 9.31 -3.22 -14.56
N ILE A 41 9.55 -3.50 -13.28
CA ILE A 41 10.20 -4.75 -12.82
C ILE A 41 9.37 -5.97 -13.25
N GLY A 42 8.04 -5.90 -13.10
CA GLY A 42 7.12 -6.94 -13.53
C GLY A 42 7.17 -7.20 -15.03
N TRP A 43 7.36 -6.16 -15.85
CA TRP A 43 7.57 -6.30 -17.28
C TRP A 43 8.90 -7.02 -17.59
N ILE A 44 9.99 -6.68 -16.89
CA ILE A 44 11.28 -7.36 -17.01
C ILE A 44 11.16 -8.84 -16.61
N PHE A 45 10.54 -9.15 -15.47
CA PHE A 45 10.32 -10.54 -15.03
C PHE A 45 9.52 -11.35 -16.05
N ARG A 46 8.51 -10.75 -16.67
CA ARG A 46 7.75 -11.40 -17.75
C ARG A 46 8.63 -11.72 -18.95
N LYS A 47 9.53 -10.81 -19.35
CA LYS A 47 10.46 -11.02 -20.46
C LYS A 47 11.49 -12.13 -20.15
N LEU A 48 11.95 -12.20 -18.90
CA LEU A 48 12.88 -13.22 -18.42
C LEU A 48 12.22 -14.55 -18.01
N LYS A 49 10.88 -14.64 -18.11
CA LYS A 49 10.07 -15.80 -17.67
C LYS A 49 10.29 -16.18 -16.19
N PHE A 50 10.58 -15.20 -15.34
CA PHE A 50 10.66 -15.40 -13.89
C PHE A 50 9.28 -15.55 -13.27
N ASN A 51 9.24 -16.11 -12.06
CA ASN A 51 8.00 -16.30 -11.33
C ASN A 51 7.37 -14.94 -10.97
N MET A 52 6.17 -14.69 -11.50
CA MET A 52 5.43 -13.45 -11.30
C MET A 52 4.75 -13.35 -9.92
N TYR A 53 4.80 -14.40 -9.09
CA TYR A 53 4.15 -14.45 -7.78
C TYR A 53 4.49 -13.23 -6.91
N ILE A 54 5.78 -12.93 -6.76
CA ILE A 54 6.21 -11.81 -5.90
C ILE A 54 5.75 -10.45 -6.45
N ILE A 55 5.66 -10.32 -7.78
CA ILE A 55 5.14 -9.09 -8.41
C ILE A 55 3.65 -8.94 -8.12
N HIS A 56 2.86 -10.01 -8.25
CA HIS A 56 1.45 -9.96 -7.89
C HIS A 56 1.26 -9.61 -6.41
N VAL A 57 2.02 -10.23 -5.50
CA VAL A 57 1.99 -9.91 -4.07
C VAL A 57 2.26 -8.42 -3.84
N LEU A 58 3.31 -7.87 -4.45
CA LEU A 58 3.66 -6.45 -4.31
C LEU A 58 2.57 -5.53 -4.89
N MET A 59 2.05 -5.84 -6.07
CA MET A 59 0.97 -5.07 -6.71
C MET A 59 -0.31 -5.07 -5.87
N TYR A 60 -0.70 -6.22 -5.29
CA TYR A 60 -1.86 -6.31 -4.39
C TYR A 60 -1.62 -5.59 -3.08
N THR A 61 -0.41 -5.68 -2.52
CA THR A 61 -0.01 -4.94 -1.33
C THR A 61 -0.21 -3.45 -1.55
N LEU A 62 0.29 -2.90 -2.65
CA LEU A 62 0.14 -1.49 -2.99
C LEU A 62 -1.32 -1.12 -3.25
N LEU A 63 -2.09 -1.97 -3.94
CA LEU A 63 -3.52 -1.73 -4.21
C LEU A 63 -4.33 -1.62 -2.91
N PHE A 64 -4.19 -2.61 -2.02
CA PHE A 64 -4.93 -2.64 -0.76
C PHE A 64 -4.42 -1.58 0.21
N THR A 65 -3.12 -1.30 0.25
CA THR A 65 -2.58 -0.21 1.07
C THR A 65 -3.03 1.15 0.56
N PHE A 66 -3.15 1.34 -0.76
CA PHE A 66 -3.73 2.56 -1.31
C PHE A 66 -5.17 2.76 -0.82
N ILE A 67 -6.01 1.73 -0.92
CA ILE A 67 -7.42 1.83 -0.51
C ILE A 67 -7.54 1.93 1.00
N ILE A 68 -7.10 0.90 1.73
CA ILE A 68 -7.28 0.76 3.17
C ILE A 68 -6.38 1.74 3.91
N GLY A 69 -5.11 1.86 3.54
CA GLY A 69 -4.17 2.77 4.18
C GLY A 69 -4.58 4.23 4.03
N THR A 70 -5.04 4.67 2.86
CA THR A 70 -5.58 6.03 2.69
C THR A 70 -6.78 6.26 3.59
N ILE A 71 -7.78 5.37 3.54
CA ILE A 71 -9.02 5.52 4.34
C ILE A 71 -8.68 5.55 5.83
N THR A 72 -7.85 4.63 6.31
CA THR A 72 -7.43 4.55 7.72
C THR A 72 -6.73 5.82 8.17
N ILE A 73 -5.76 6.32 7.41
CA ILE A 73 -5.03 7.54 7.79
C ILE A 73 -5.91 8.77 7.68
N PHE A 74 -6.78 8.85 6.67
CA PHE A 74 -7.73 9.95 6.54
C PHE A 74 -8.65 10.02 7.76
N ILE A 75 -9.26 8.90 8.16
CA ILE A 75 -10.13 8.83 9.36
C ILE A 75 -9.32 9.20 10.61
N LEU A 76 -8.16 8.57 10.83
CA LEU A 76 -7.35 8.80 12.02
C LEU A 76 -6.87 10.24 12.13
N PHE A 77 -6.56 10.89 11.01
CA PHE A 77 -6.18 12.30 11.00
C PHE A 77 -7.30 13.21 11.53
N PHE A 78 -8.56 12.92 11.23
CA PHE A 78 -9.68 13.75 11.71
C PHE A 78 -10.13 13.46 13.14
N ILE A 79 -9.92 12.23 13.65
CA ILE A 79 -10.40 11.84 14.99
C ILE A 79 -9.32 11.89 16.08
N THR A 80 -8.05 12.04 15.72
CA THR A 80 -6.91 12.10 16.67
C THR A 80 -6.26 13.48 16.67
N ASP A 81 -5.24 13.66 17.51
CA ASP A 81 -4.48 14.91 17.67
C ASP A 81 -3.63 15.32 16.44
N LYS A 82 -3.91 14.75 15.26
CA LYS A 82 -3.17 15.02 14.00
C LYS A 82 -1.66 14.84 14.11
N ASN A 83 -1.20 13.97 15.01
CA ASN A 83 0.23 13.70 15.14
C ASN A 83 0.71 12.88 13.93
N GLY A 84 1.33 13.56 12.96
CA GLY A 84 1.77 12.97 11.70
C GLY A 84 2.72 11.78 11.87
N VAL A 85 3.56 11.77 12.90
CA VAL A 85 4.52 10.69 13.16
C VAL A 85 3.79 9.41 13.58
N LYS A 86 2.83 9.53 14.51
CA LYS A 86 1.99 8.39 14.91
C LYS A 86 1.15 7.87 13.74
N LEU A 87 0.62 8.78 12.92
CA LEU A 87 -0.12 8.41 11.71
C LEU A 87 0.78 7.66 10.71
N ALA A 88 2.05 8.07 10.56
CA ALA A 88 2.98 7.38 9.67
C ALA A 88 3.28 5.96 10.16
N TYR A 89 3.44 5.77 11.47
CA TYR A 89 3.55 4.43 12.06
C TYR A 89 2.29 3.57 11.87
N CYS A 90 1.11 4.17 11.99
CA CYS A 90 -0.14 3.48 11.70
C CYS A 90 -0.20 3.05 10.23
N TRP A 91 0.19 3.93 9.32
CA TRP A 91 0.22 3.62 7.90
C TRP A 91 1.20 2.48 7.57
N LEU A 92 2.40 2.49 8.16
CA LEU A 92 3.37 1.40 8.03
C LEU A 92 2.83 0.07 8.56
N THR A 93 2.04 0.09 9.63
CA THR A 93 1.38 -1.09 10.16
C THR A 93 0.36 -1.64 9.16
N VAL A 94 -0.45 -0.77 8.53
CA VAL A 94 -1.39 -1.16 7.48
C VAL A 94 -0.65 -1.73 6.27
N LEU A 95 0.40 -1.07 5.79
CA LEU A 95 1.23 -1.56 4.68
C LEU A 95 1.77 -2.96 4.97
N THR A 96 2.31 -3.17 6.17
CA THR A 96 2.85 -4.47 6.60
C THR A 96 1.76 -5.54 6.67
N GLY A 97 0.60 -5.21 7.24
CA GLY A 97 -0.55 -6.12 7.30
C GLY A 97 -1.03 -6.51 5.90
N MET A 98 -1.14 -5.55 4.98
CA MET A 98 -1.54 -5.80 3.60
C MET A 98 -0.49 -6.60 2.81
N PHE A 99 0.79 -6.45 3.15
CA PHE A 99 1.86 -7.28 2.60
C PHE A 99 1.66 -8.75 2.95
N PHE A 100 1.51 -9.07 4.25
CA PHE A 100 1.29 -10.45 4.67
C PHE A 100 -0.04 -11.01 4.17
N PHE A 101 -1.11 -10.21 4.19
CA PHE A 101 -2.40 -10.61 3.61
C PHE A 101 -2.25 -11.00 2.14
N SER A 102 -1.57 -10.16 1.35
CA SER A 102 -1.32 -10.41 -0.07
C SER A 102 -0.38 -11.60 -0.28
N LEU A 103 0.63 -11.77 0.57
CA LEU A 103 1.58 -12.89 0.50
C LEU A 103 0.90 -14.24 0.73
N ILE A 104 -0.07 -14.31 1.65
CA ILE A 104 -0.80 -15.56 1.95
C ILE A 104 -1.89 -15.82 0.89
N ASN A 105 -2.53 -14.77 0.39
CA ASN A 105 -3.75 -14.89 -0.41
C ASN A 105 -3.57 -14.55 -1.90
N ALA A 106 -2.34 -14.35 -2.39
CA ALA A 106 -2.07 -13.84 -3.74
C ALA A 106 -2.79 -14.65 -4.84
N ASN A 107 -2.77 -15.97 -4.75
CA ASN A 107 -3.43 -16.86 -5.72
C ASN A 107 -4.95 -16.69 -5.71
N THR A 108 -5.55 -16.59 -4.52
CA THR A 108 -7.00 -16.37 -4.35
C THR A 108 -7.41 -15.03 -4.93
N ILE A 109 -6.66 -13.97 -4.61
CA ILE A 109 -6.91 -12.62 -5.13
C ILE A 109 -6.80 -12.59 -6.67
N THR A 110 -5.76 -13.22 -7.22
CA THR A 110 -5.56 -13.34 -8.68
C THR A 110 -6.74 -14.03 -9.34
N LYS A 111 -7.23 -15.12 -8.75
CA LYS A 111 -8.39 -15.85 -9.23
C LYS A 111 -9.64 -14.98 -9.20
N MET A 112 -9.90 -14.27 -8.10
CA MET A 112 -11.05 -13.36 -7.98
C MET A 112 -11.06 -12.29 -9.08
N PHE A 113 -9.92 -11.62 -9.34
CA PHE A 113 -9.84 -10.62 -10.41
C PHE A 113 -10.07 -11.23 -11.79
N THR A 114 -9.55 -12.44 -12.02
CA THR A 114 -9.71 -13.15 -13.30
C THR A 114 -11.18 -13.53 -13.52
N ASP A 115 -11.83 -14.09 -12.51
CA ASP A 115 -13.23 -14.52 -12.59
C ASP A 115 -14.17 -13.31 -12.72
N TRP A 116 -13.90 -12.23 -11.99
CA TRP A 116 -14.65 -10.98 -12.14
C TRP A 116 -14.51 -10.39 -13.55
N SER A 117 -13.31 -10.42 -14.14
CA SER A 117 -13.09 -9.98 -15.52
C SER A 117 -13.88 -10.82 -16.54
N LYS A 118 -14.02 -12.13 -16.32
CA LYS A 118 -14.84 -12.99 -17.20
C LYS A 118 -16.32 -12.61 -17.13
N ILE A 119 -16.86 -12.44 -15.92
CA ILE A 119 -18.26 -12.05 -15.70
C ILE A 119 -18.57 -10.72 -16.40
N ILE A 120 -17.66 -9.74 -16.32
CA ILE A 120 -17.84 -8.45 -16.99
C ILE A 120 -17.89 -8.63 -18.52
N LYS A 121 -17.03 -9.48 -19.09
CA LYS A 121 -17.01 -9.74 -20.54
C LYS A 121 -18.27 -10.48 -21.02
N GLU A 122 -18.74 -11.46 -20.26
CA GLU A 122 -19.97 -12.20 -20.58
C GLU A 122 -21.20 -11.29 -20.59
N LYS A 123 -21.29 -10.36 -19.64
CA LYS A 123 -22.38 -9.37 -19.58
C LYS A 123 -22.30 -8.29 -20.66
N GLY A 124 -21.11 -7.96 -21.15
CA GLY A 124 -20.92 -6.96 -22.21
C GLY A 124 -21.15 -7.50 -23.64
N ASN A 125 -21.23 -8.82 -23.80
CA ASN A 125 -21.53 -9.50 -25.07
C ASN A 125 -23.01 -9.95 -25.18
N GLN A 126 -23.85 -9.60 -24.19
CA GLN A 126 -25.31 -9.69 -24.25
C GLN A 126 -25.90 -8.32 -24.61
#